data_AF-A0A973M7D2-F1
#
_entry.id   AF-A0A973M7D2-F1
#
_cell.length_a   1.000
_cell.length_b   1.000
_cell.length_c   1.000
_cell.angle_alpha   90.00
_cell.angle_beta   90.00
_cell.angle_gamma   90.00
#
_symmetry.space_group_name_H-M   'P 1'
#
loop_
_entity.id
_entity.type
_entity.pdbx_description
1 polymer ?
#
loop_
_entity_poly.entity_id
_entity_poly.type
_entity_poly.pdbx_seq_one_letter_code
_entity_poly.pdbx_strand_id
1 'polypeptide(L)'
;MSSTAVTPTKAEVRVSPYRWLILIACWASFTLTSIDRSTWGPASVFVGESLHVTVEALGAFATAYYIGYVVTNFWSGFASDAIGGKVILTVSLLGAGASMLAFGSTTNA
;
A
#
# COMPACT_ATOMS: atom_id res chain seq x y z
N MET A 1 51.30 8.12 28.82
CA MET A 1 49.83 8.13 28.74
C MET A 1 49.42 7.11 27.70
N SER A 2 49.10 5.89 28.13
CA SER A 2 48.78 4.76 27.23
C SER A 2 47.33 4.86 26.77
N SER A 3 47.13 5.00 25.45
CA SER A 3 45.83 4.97 24.79
C SER A 3 45.31 3.53 24.79
N THR A 4 44.24 3.26 25.55
CA THR A 4 43.52 1.99 25.51
C THR A 4 42.59 1.99 24.29
N ALA A 5 42.93 1.20 23.28
CA ALA A 5 42.07 0.96 22.14
C ALA A 5 40.80 0.22 22.58
N VAL A 6 39.64 0.86 22.38
CA VAL A 6 38.33 0.22 22.55
C VAL A 6 38.08 -0.63 21.31
N THR A 7 38.23 -1.95 21.45
CA THR A 7 37.88 -2.90 20.39
C THR A 7 36.36 -2.90 20.17
N PRO A 8 35.86 -2.59 18.96
CA PRO A 8 34.42 -2.60 18.70
C PRO A 8 33.91 -4.05 18.69
N THR A 9 33.03 -4.38 19.64
CA THR A 9 32.32 -5.66 19.65
C THR A 9 31.39 -5.70 18.43
N LYS A 10 31.65 -6.60 17.48
CA LYS A 10 30.73 -6.87 16.37
C LYS A 10 29.41 -7.35 16.95
N ALA A 11 28.37 -6.53 16.87
CA ALA A 11 27.02 -6.94 17.21
C ALA A 11 26.63 -8.12 16.32
N GLU A 12 26.47 -9.31 16.88
CA GLU A 12 25.93 -10.43 16.13
C GLU A 12 24.48 -10.15 15.76
N VAL A 13 24.22 -9.97 14.47
CA VAL A 13 22.86 -9.88 13.93
C VAL A 13 22.22 -11.25 14.07
N ARG A 14 21.46 -11.46 15.16
CA ARG A 14 20.64 -12.66 15.31
C ARG A 14 19.58 -12.68 14.22
N VAL A 15 19.74 -13.58 13.25
CA VAL A 15 18.76 -13.77 12.18
C VAL A 15 17.58 -14.54 12.76
N SER A 16 16.53 -13.81 13.15
CA SER A 16 15.29 -14.44 13.62
C SER A 16 14.46 -14.95 12.45
N PRO A 17 13.89 -16.18 12.52
CA PRO A 17 12.96 -16.68 11.51
C PRO A 17 11.72 -15.78 11.35
N TYR A 18 11.41 -14.96 12.35
CA TYR A 18 10.34 -13.96 12.29
C TYR A 18 10.53 -12.92 11.17
N ARG A 19 11.77 -12.67 10.73
CA ARG A 19 12.06 -11.75 9.61
C ARG A 19 11.45 -12.25 8.30
N TRP A 20 11.42 -13.56 8.08
CA TRP A 20 10.79 -14.14 6.88
C TRP A 20 9.29 -13.92 6.87
N LEU A 21 8.62 -14.03 8.02
CA LEU A 21 7.19 -13.71 8.13
C LEU A 21 6.92 -12.25 7.79
N ILE A 22 7.74 -11.32 8.29
CA ILE A 22 7.61 -9.89 7.95
C ILE A 22 7.83 -9.67 6.45
N LEU A 23 8.86 -10.29 5.86
CA LEU A 23 9.14 -10.16 4.44
C LEU A 23 8.00 -10.70 3.57
N ILE A 24 7.45 -11.87 3.91
CA ILE A 24 6.28 -12.43 3.22
C ILE A 24 5.08 -11.50 3.35
N ALA A 25 4.83 -10.93 4.54
CA ALA A 25 3.73 -9.99 4.75
C ALA A 25 3.90 -8.69 3.93
N CYS A 26 5.12 -8.14 3.88
CA CYS A 26 5.42 -6.96 3.07
C CYS A 26 5.27 -7.27 1.57
N TRP A 27 5.78 -8.43 1.14
CA TRP A 27 5.65 -8.90 -0.23
C TRP A 27 4.19 -9.08 -0.62
N ALA A 28 3.39 -9.74 0.22
CA ALA A 28 1.96 -9.95 -0.02
C ALA A 28 1.20 -8.62 -0.10
N SER A 29 1.50 -7.68 0.81
CA SER A 29 0.89 -6.34 0.81
C SER A 29 1.20 -5.56 -0.48
N PHE A 30 2.46 -5.60 -0.91
CA PHE A 30 2.88 -4.98 -2.16
C PHE A 30 2.23 -5.63 -3.39
N THR A 31 2.18 -6.97 -3.42
CA THR A 31 1.55 -7.74 -4.48
C THR A 31 0.06 -7.43 -4.58
N LEU A 32 -0.67 -7.44 -3.46
CA LEU A 32 -2.10 -7.12 -3.45
C LEU A 32 -2.38 -5.71 -4.00
N THR A 33 -1.59 -4.73 -3.58
CA THR A 33 -1.70 -3.34 -4.08
C THR A 33 -1.39 -3.25 -5.57
N SER A 34 -0.44 -4.05 -6.06
CA SER A 34 -0.05 -4.09 -7.48
C SER A 34 -1.12 -4.76 -8.35
N ILE A 35 -1.74 -5.83 -7.83
CA ILE A 35 -2.86 -6.51 -8.49
C ILE A 35 -4.04 -5.55 -8.62
N ASP A 36 -4.46 -4.92 -7.53
CA ASP A 36 -5.57 -3.95 -7.51
C ASP A 36 -5.42 -2.91 -8.64
N ARG A 37 -4.25 -2.28 -8.69
CA ARG A 37 -3.95 -1.24 -9.69
C ARG A 37 -3.94 -1.77 -11.13
N SER A 38 -3.50 -3.01 -11.33
CA SER A 38 -3.41 -3.63 -12.66
C SER A 38 -4.76 -4.16 -13.14
N THR A 39 -5.63 -4.58 -12.21
CA THR A 39 -6.95 -5.14 -12.51
C THR A 39 -7.92 -4.08 -13.03
N TRP A 40 -7.74 -2.80 -12.70
CA TRP A 40 -8.62 -1.72 -13.17
C TRP A 40 -8.73 -1.66 -14.70
N GLY A 41 -7.63 -1.88 -15.44
CA GLY A 41 -7.64 -1.81 -16.91
C GLY A 41 -8.72 -2.70 -17.52
N PRO A 42 -8.66 -4.03 -17.33
CA PRO A 42 -9.71 -4.95 -17.76
C PRO A 42 -11.07 -4.72 -17.07
N ALA A 43 -11.08 -4.41 -15.76
CA ALA A 43 -12.32 -4.27 -15.00
C ALA A 43 -13.15 -3.05 -15.44
N SER A 44 -12.50 -1.97 -15.88
CA SER A 44 -13.15 -0.72 -16.26
C SER A 44 -14.16 -0.89 -17.41
N VAL A 45 -13.93 -1.85 -18.31
CA VAL A 45 -14.86 -2.20 -19.40
C VAL A 45 -16.18 -2.71 -18.83
N PHE A 46 -16.12 -3.67 -17.92
CA PHE A 46 -17.31 -4.23 -17.27
C PHE A 46 -18.02 -3.21 -16.37
N VAL A 47 -17.26 -2.35 -15.69
CA VAL A 47 -17.81 -1.22 -14.90
C VAL A 47 -18.56 -0.25 -15.80
N GLY A 48 -17.98 0.10 -16.97
CA GLY A 48 -18.63 0.92 -17.99
C GLY A 48 -19.97 0.35 -18.46
N GLU A 49 -19.99 -0.94 -18.78
CA GLU A 49 -21.19 -1.64 -19.24
C GLU A 49 -22.25 -1.78 -18.13
N SER A 50 -21.86 -2.17 -16.91
CA SER A 50 -22.78 -2.44 -15.81
C SER A 50 -23.37 -1.18 -15.16
N LEU A 51 -22.57 -0.12 -15.04
CA LEU A 51 -23.01 1.15 -14.43
C LEU A 51 -23.44 2.18 -15.49
N HIS A 52 -23.39 1.83 -16.78
CA HIS A 52 -23.71 2.71 -17.91
C HIS A 52 -22.95 4.04 -17.87
N VAL A 53 -21.68 4.00 -17.44
CA VAL A 53 -20.82 5.20 -17.31
C VAL A 53 -19.97 5.43 -18.56
N THR A 54 -19.71 6.70 -18.87
CA THR A 54 -18.93 7.07 -20.07
C THR A 54 -17.46 6.70 -19.92
N VAL A 55 -16.78 6.50 -21.05
CA VAL A 55 -15.33 6.25 -21.08
C VAL A 55 -14.55 7.42 -20.44
N GLU A 56 -15.05 8.64 -20.58
CA GLU A 56 -14.52 9.83 -19.92
C GLU A 56 -14.56 9.71 -18.39
N ALA A 57 -15.68 9.23 -17.82
CA ALA A 57 -15.81 9.03 -16.38
C ALA A 57 -14.87 7.93 -15.86
N LEU A 58 -14.66 6.85 -16.63
CA LEU A 58 -13.70 5.80 -16.31
C LEU A 58 -12.26 6.32 -16.31
N GLY A 59 -11.90 7.18 -17.27
CA GLY A 59 -10.61 7.86 -17.31
C GLY A 59 -10.42 8.86 -16.17
N ALA A 60 -11.48 9.59 -15.81
CA ALA A 60 -11.49 10.49 -14.66
C ALA A 60 -11.27 9.72 -13.35
N PHE A 61 -11.86 8.54 -13.19
CA PHE A 61 -11.63 7.66 -12.03
C PHE A 61 -10.16 7.27 -11.90
N ALA A 62 -9.53 6.81 -13.00
CA ALA A 62 -8.11 6.47 -13.00
C ALA A 62 -7.21 7.68 -12.65
N THR A 63 -7.56 8.86 -13.14
CA THR A 63 -6.83 10.11 -12.84
C THR A 63 -6.96 10.49 -11.36
N ALA A 64 -8.19 10.43 -10.83
CA ALA A 64 -8.46 10.70 -9.41
C ALA A 64 -7.69 9.73 -8.50
N TYR A 65 -7.60 8.44 -8.87
CA TYR A 65 -6.77 7.47 -8.18
C TYR A 65 -5.30 7.90 -8.11
N TYR A 66 -4.69 8.32 -9.22
CA TYR A 66 -3.29 8.74 -9.22
C TYR A 66 -3.04 10.03 -8.43
N ILE A 67 -3.97 11.00 -8.48
CA ILE A 67 -3.89 12.21 -7.65
C ILE A 67 -3.95 11.82 -6.16
N GLY A 68 -4.93 10.99 -5.79
CA GLY A 68 -5.07 10.48 -4.43
C GLY A 68 -3.82 9.72 -3.97
N TYR A 69 -3.22 8.92 -4.86
CA TYR A 69 -1.97 8.22 -4.60
C TYR A 69 -0.85 9.20 -4.25
N VAL A 70 -0.61 10.25 -5.05
CA VAL A 70 0.44 11.23 -4.77
C VAL A 70 0.24 11.90 -3.40
N VAL A 71 -0.98 12.37 -3.14
CA VAL A 71 -1.34 13.01 -1.87
C VAL A 71 -1.11 12.05 -0.70
N THR A 72 -1.58 10.82 -0.83
CA THR A 72 -1.47 9.82 0.24
C THR A 72 -0.03 9.42 0.51
N ASN A 73 0.82 9.28 -0.52
CA ASN A 73 2.24 8.97 -0.30
C ASN A 73 2.99 10.10 0.38
N PHE A 74 2.67 11.35 0.03
CA PHE A 74 3.23 12.50 0.71
C PHE A 74 2.92 12.44 2.21
N TRP A 75 1.64 12.29 2.56
CA TRP A 75 1.21 12.22 3.96
C TRP A 75 1.68 10.95 4.68
N SER A 76 1.68 9.79 4.00
CA SER A 76 2.10 8.53 4.61
C SER A 76 3.61 8.49 4.88
N GLY A 77 4.41 9.23 4.11
CA GLY A 77 5.83 9.43 4.42
C GLY A 77 6.02 10.09 5.79
N PHE A 78 5.44 11.27 5.99
CA PHE A 78 5.49 11.96 7.28
C PHE A 78 4.89 11.14 8.42
N ALA A 79 3.76 10.48 8.16
CA ALA A 79 3.09 9.70 9.18
C ALA A 79 3.88 8.43 9.54
N SER A 80 4.56 7.79 8.59
CA SER A 80 5.42 6.63 8.85
C SER A 80 6.61 6.97 9.72
N ASP A 81 7.17 8.17 9.55
CA ASP A 81 8.27 8.67 10.37
C ASP A 81 7.81 9.00 11.80
N ALA A 82 6.56 9.44 11.97
CA ALA A 82 6.01 9.83 13.27
C ALA A 82 5.45 8.66 14.10
N ILE A 83 4.64 7.77 13.50
CA ILE A 83 3.93 6.69 14.20
C ILE A 83 4.43 5.28 13.87
N GLY A 84 5.40 5.17 12.95
CA GLY A 84 6.04 3.92 12.58
C GLY A 84 5.34 3.16 11.45
N GLY A 85 6.14 2.57 10.57
CA GLY A 85 5.66 1.92 9.34
C GLY A 85 4.68 0.76 9.55
N LYS A 86 4.77 0.01 10.66
CA LYS A 86 3.86 -1.13 10.92
C LYS A 86 2.40 -0.69 11.07
N VAL A 87 2.17 0.42 11.78
CA VAL A 87 0.82 0.95 12.04
C VAL A 87 0.25 1.51 10.73
N ILE A 88 1.04 2.32 10.02
CA ILE A 88 0.64 2.89 8.72
C ILE A 88 0.28 1.80 7.72
N LEU A 89 1.12 0.77 7.59
CA LEU A 89 0.85 -0.35 6.66
C LEU A 89 -0.47 -1.05 7.00
N THR A 90 -0.72 -1.33 8.28
CA THR A 90 -1.93 -2.04 8.72
C THR A 90 -3.18 -1.20 8.47
N VAL A 91 -3.17 0.07 8.85
CA VAL A 91 -4.29 1.00 8.64
C VAL A 91 -4.56 1.19 7.15
N SER A 92 -3.50 1.31 6.33
CA SER A 92 -3.64 1.47 4.88
C SER A 92 -4.28 0.24 4.24
N LEU A 93 -3.86 -0.97 4.64
CA LEU A 93 -4.42 -2.21 4.10
C LEU A 93 -5.90 -2.37 4.47
N LEU A 94 -6.26 -2.08 5.73
CA LEU A 94 -7.64 -2.16 6.19
C LEU A 94 -8.53 -1.11 5.52
N GLY A 95 -8.04 0.13 5.41
CA GLY A 95 -8.76 1.22 4.74
C GLY A 95 -8.97 0.94 3.26
N ALA A 96 -7.95 0.44 2.56
CA ALA A 96 -8.05 0.04 1.16
C ALA A 96 -9.06 -1.11 0.98
N GLY A 97 -8.97 -2.16 1.80
CA GLY A 97 -9.91 -3.29 1.74
C GLY A 97 -11.36 -2.88 2.01
N ALA A 98 -11.59 -2.05 3.04
CA ALA A 98 -12.92 -1.54 3.35
C ALA A 98 -13.50 -0.68 2.22
N SER A 99 -12.66 0.19 1.62
CA SER A 99 -13.07 1.03 0.49
C SER A 99 -13.41 0.19 -0.74
N MET A 100 -12.66 -0.88 -0.99
CA MET A 100 -12.90 -1.78 -2.12
C MET A 100 -14.19 -2.59 -1.93
N LEU A 101 -14.49 -3.04 -0.72
CA LEU A 101 -15.77 -3.68 -0.40
C LEU A 101 -16.94 -2.72 -0.62
N ALA A 102 -16.82 -1.46 -0.18
CA ALA A 102 -17.83 -0.45 -0.42
C ALA A 102 -18.02 -0.19 -1.92
N PHE A 103 -16.94 -0.06 -2.68
CA PHE A 103 -16.99 0.10 -4.14
C PHE A 103 -17.70 -1.09 -4.81
N GLY A 104 -17.34 -2.33 -4.43
CA GLY A 104 -17.99 -3.53 -4.96
C GLY A 104 -19.48 -3.66 -4.63
N SER A 105 -19.95 -3.02 -3.54
CA SER A 105 -21.37 -2.95 -3.19
C SER A 105 -22.15 -1.85 -3.93
N THR A 106 -21.48 -1.02 -4.73
CA THR A 106 -22.12 0.08 -5.47
C THR A 106 -22.96 -0.48 -6.61
N THR A 107 -24.24 -0.10 -6.64
CA THR A 107 -25.18 -0.41 -7.73
C THR A 107 -25.53 0.86 -8.50
N ASN A 108 -25.98 0.74 -9.75
CA ASN A 108 -26.47 1.90 -10.50
C ASN A 108 -27.78 2.40 -9.86
N ALA A 109 -27.95 3.72 -9.79
CA ALA A 109 -29.19 4.38 -9.38
C ALA A 109 -29.98 4.80 -10.62
#